data_AF-A0A9W3C5H9-F1
#
_entry.id   AF-A0A9W3C5H9-F1
#
_cell.length_a   1.000
_cell.length_b   1.000
_cell.length_c   1.000
_cell.angle_alpha   90.00
_cell.angle_beta   90.00
_cell.angle_gamma   90.00
#
_symmetry.space_group_name_H-M   'P 1'
#
loop_
_entity.id
_entity.type
_entity.pdbx_description
1 polymer ?
#
loop_
_entity_poly.entity_id
_entity_poly.type
_entity_poly.pdbx_seq_one_letter_code
_entity_poly.pdbx_strand_id
1 'polypeptide(L)'
;MQPPIRNPSPPHRNHLESLKPLLNDSTKQFLAQHRAGRTDFSDFESIFTRLLQDHPDPPLELLWFYSAVVFHSSKQDFGGDPVRLTRSLFQMLVPLSDSFSGAKRVATLSPLVYNLSRLVKSRRRREEALELLDGIVNFVSAYCGGGGEDGLLMVTGFSFADLSRVWVVDEEEAEESDCLEMFMPFVSERLRREVGSESCSVGCLAGIVASQLILLSLCLRFDSAELRKDLRESVLQMIYGFQHSCYFFGESLILSLSYFAFYGVFL
;
A
#
# COMPACT_ATOMS: atom_id res chain seq x y z
N MET A 1 7.48 -20.76 46.57
CA MET A 1 7.64 -20.19 45.22
C MET A 1 6.25 -19.92 44.67
N GLN A 2 5.91 -18.66 44.47
CA GLN A 2 4.62 -18.23 43.91
C GLN A 2 4.74 -18.28 42.37
N PRO A 3 3.78 -18.84 41.63
CA PRO A 3 3.86 -18.87 40.17
C PRO A 3 3.82 -17.44 39.61
N PRO A 4 4.50 -17.16 38.49
CA PRO A 4 4.48 -15.83 37.91
C PRO A 4 3.05 -15.50 37.46
N ILE A 5 2.55 -14.35 37.91
CA ILE A 5 1.28 -13.77 37.52
C ILE A 5 1.36 -13.53 36.01
N ARG A 6 0.65 -14.34 35.22
CA ARG A 6 0.41 -14.04 33.81
C ARG A 6 -0.43 -12.78 33.75
N ASN A 7 0.17 -11.67 33.37
CA ASN A 7 -0.59 -10.49 32.99
C ASN A 7 -1.53 -10.89 31.83
N PRO A 8 -2.83 -10.58 31.93
CA PRO A 8 -3.75 -10.85 30.83
C PRO A 8 -3.28 -10.05 29.59
N SER A 9 -3.22 -10.73 28.45
CA SER A 9 -2.99 -10.10 27.15
C SER A 9 -4.01 -8.97 26.95
N PRO A 10 -3.63 -7.82 26.39
CA PRO A 10 -4.58 -6.76 26.09
C PRO A 10 -5.71 -7.29 25.18
N PRO A 11 -6.97 -6.87 25.40
CA PRO A 11 -8.15 -7.44 24.73
C PRO A 11 -8.11 -7.37 23.20
N HIS A 12 -7.34 -6.43 22.62
CA HIS A 12 -7.17 -6.28 21.18
C HIS A 12 -6.40 -7.43 20.50
N ARG A 13 -5.51 -8.13 21.22
CA ARG A 13 -4.67 -9.18 20.61
C ARG A 13 -5.47 -10.44 20.25
N ASN A 14 -6.48 -10.78 21.05
CA ASN A 14 -7.30 -11.97 20.86
C ASN A 14 -8.30 -11.83 19.68
N HIS A 15 -8.72 -10.60 19.36
CA HIS A 15 -9.60 -10.33 18.22
C HIS A 15 -8.86 -10.36 16.88
N LEU A 16 -7.58 -9.96 16.85
CA LEU A 16 -6.77 -10.03 15.63
C LEU A 16 -6.50 -11.48 15.22
N GLU A 17 -6.20 -12.34 16.19
CA GLU A 17 -5.95 -13.77 15.97
C GLU A 17 -7.19 -14.51 15.47
N SER A 18 -8.40 -14.09 15.87
CA SER A 18 -9.64 -14.72 15.40
C SER A 18 -10.02 -14.35 13.97
N LEU A 19 -9.57 -13.19 13.47
CA LEU A 19 -9.79 -12.75 12.09
C LEU A 19 -8.82 -13.43 11.10
N LYS A 20 -7.74 -14.02 11.61
CA LYS A 20 -6.68 -14.58 10.76
C LYS A 20 -7.10 -15.77 9.91
N PRO A 21 -7.80 -16.79 10.45
CA PRO A 21 -8.35 -17.86 9.64
C PRO A 21 -9.32 -17.35 8.57
N LEU A 22 -10.20 -16.41 8.94
CA LEU A 22 -11.20 -15.84 8.03
C LEU A 22 -10.54 -15.14 6.84
N LEU A 23 -9.54 -14.29 7.09
CA LEU A 23 -8.83 -13.59 6.03
C LEU A 23 -8.07 -14.55 5.11
N ASN A 24 -7.41 -15.55 5.68
CA ASN A 24 -6.66 -16.55 4.91
C ASN A 24 -7.59 -17.37 4.01
N ASP A 25 -8.72 -17.84 4.54
CA ASP A 25 -9.69 -18.61 3.77
C ASP A 25 -10.36 -17.75 2.70
N SER A 26 -10.69 -16.50 3.03
CA SER A 26 -11.24 -15.54 2.06
C SER A 26 -10.25 -15.24 0.93
N THR A 27 -8.96 -15.09 1.25
CA THR A 27 -7.89 -14.90 0.26
C THR A 27 -7.79 -16.08 -0.70
N LYS A 28 -7.75 -17.31 -0.17
CA LYS A 28 -7.70 -18.53 -1.00
C LYS A 28 -8.95 -18.67 -1.88
N GLN A 29 -10.12 -18.42 -1.30
CA GLN A 29 -11.39 -18.53 -2.01
C GLN A 29 -11.52 -17.46 -3.11
N PHE A 30 -11.14 -16.22 -2.83
CA PHE A 30 -11.10 -15.15 -3.82
C PHE A 30 -10.21 -15.54 -5.01
N LEU A 31 -8.97 -15.97 -4.75
CA LEU A 31 -8.02 -16.37 -5.79
C LEU A 31 -8.55 -17.55 -6.63
N ALA A 32 -9.15 -18.55 -5.98
CA ALA A 32 -9.73 -19.70 -6.67
C ALA A 32 -10.92 -19.31 -7.56
N GLN A 33 -11.80 -18.44 -7.05
CA GLN A 33 -12.98 -17.99 -7.79
C GLN A 33 -12.60 -17.04 -8.95
N HIS A 34 -11.64 -16.14 -8.73
CA HIS A 34 -11.14 -15.26 -9.78
C HIS A 34 -10.53 -16.07 -10.94
N ARG A 35 -9.70 -17.08 -10.64
CA ARG A 35 -9.15 -18.00 -11.65
C ARG A 35 -10.22 -18.80 -12.38
N ALA A 36 -11.36 -19.06 -11.74
CA ALA A 36 -12.53 -19.68 -12.37
C ALA A 36 -13.34 -18.70 -13.25
N GLY A 37 -12.89 -17.44 -13.39
CA GLY A 37 -13.55 -16.42 -14.21
C GLY A 37 -14.65 -15.64 -13.50
N ARG A 38 -14.77 -15.76 -12.16
CA ARG A 38 -15.73 -14.96 -11.39
C ARG A 38 -15.29 -13.49 -11.38
N THR A 39 -16.22 -12.58 -11.65
CA THR A 39 -15.96 -11.13 -11.68
C THR A 39 -16.78 -10.33 -10.66
N ASP A 40 -17.84 -10.91 -10.12
CA ASP A 40 -18.67 -10.30 -9.07
C ASP A 40 -18.32 -10.92 -7.71
N PHE A 41 -17.81 -10.11 -6.79
CA PHE A 41 -17.40 -10.52 -5.44
C PHE A 41 -18.21 -9.83 -4.33
N SER A 42 -19.46 -9.46 -4.63
CA SER A 42 -20.39 -8.79 -3.69
C SER A 42 -20.61 -9.52 -2.36
N ASP A 43 -20.45 -10.84 -2.32
CA ASP A 43 -20.46 -11.64 -1.09
C ASP A 43 -19.29 -11.29 -0.17
N PHE A 44 -18.06 -11.21 -0.71
CA PHE A 44 -16.91 -10.73 0.05
C PHE A 44 -17.09 -9.28 0.46
N GLU A 45 -17.54 -8.40 -0.44
CA GLU A 45 -17.78 -6.98 -0.11
C GLU A 45 -18.74 -6.86 1.08
N SER A 46 -19.88 -7.55 1.04
CA SER A 46 -20.87 -7.52 2.12
C SER A 46 -20.31 -8.00 3.47
N ILE A 47 -19.50 -9.06 3.47
CA ILE A 47 -18.88 -9.58 4.69
C ILE A 47 -17.88 -8.57 5.26
N PHE A 48 -16.98 -8.07 4.41
CA PHE A 48 -15.89 -7.20 4.85
C PHE A 48 -16.36 -5.77 5.17
N THR A 49 -17.39 -5.25 4.50
CA THR A 49 -18.02 -3.98 4.89
C THR A 49 -18.55 -4.05 6.32
N ARG A 50 -19.24 -5.14 6.69
CA ARG A 50 -19.72 -5.33 8.07
C ARG A 50 -18.56 -5.42 9.06
N LEU A 51 -17.51 -6.18 8.73
CA LEU A 51 -16.32 -6.26 9.57
C LEU A 51 -15.66 -4.90 9.79
N LEU A 52 -15.53 -4.08 8.75
CA LEU A 52 -14.94 -2.74 8.86
C LEU A 52 -15.85 -1.78 9.64
N GLN A 53 -17.17 -1.93 9.57
CA GLN A 53 -18.12 -1.13 10.37
C GLN A 53 -18.08 -1.50 11.86
N ASP A 54 -17.91 -2.79 12.17
CA ASP A 54 -17.86 -3.29 13.54
C ASP A 54 -16.51 -2.99 14.23
N HIS A 55 -15.48 -2.59 13.48
CA HIS A 55 -14.13 -2.32 13.98
C HIS A 55 -13.67 -0.89 13.60
N PRO A 56 -13.73 0.09 14.53
CA PRO A 56 -13.39 1.48 14.22
C PRO A 56 -11.91 1.73 13.88
N ASP A 57 -11.03 0.76 14.19
CA ASP A 57 -9.63 0.75 13.80
C ASP A 57 -9.23 -0.67 13.33
N PRO A 58 -9.69 -1.12 12.16
CA PRO A 58 -9.48 -2.48 11.69
C PRO A 58 -8.00 -2.71 11.30
N PRO A 59 -7.52 -3.96 11.32
CA PRO A 59 -6.22 -4.33 10.80
C PRO A 59 -6.06 -3.90 9.34
N LEU A 60 -4.85 -3.47 8.96
CA LEU A 60 -4.58 -2.97 7.62
C LEU A 60 -4.82 -4.03 6.55
N GLU A 61 -4.58 -5.28 6.89
CA GLU A 61 -4.78 -6.46 6.06
C GLU A 61 -6.24 -6.67 5.65
N LEU A 62 -7.18 -6.45 6.56
CA LEU A 62 -8.60 -6.53 6.24
C LEU A 62 -8.97 -5.43 5.24
N LEU A 63 -8.44 -4.22 5.44
CA LEU A 63 -8.69 -3.10 4.54
C LEU A 63 -8.04 -3.33 3.16
N TRP A 64 -6.83 -3.90 3.11
CA TRP A 64 -6.18 -4.29 1.85
C TRP A 64 -6.95 -5.36 1.09
N PHE A 65 -7.45 -6.39 1.79
CA PHE A 65 -8.27 -7.41 1.14
C PHE A 65 -9.59 -6.83 0.65
N TYR A 66 -10.32 -6.11 1.51
CA TYR A 66 -11.56 -5.45 1.14
C TYR A 66 -11.39 -4.53 -0.08
N SER A 67 -10.34 -3.70 -0.07
CA SER A 67 -10.07 -2.79 -1.18
C SER A 67 -9.68 -3.50 -2.46
N ALA A 68 -9.00 -4.66 -2.38
CA ALA A 68 -8.76 -5.50 -3.54
C ALA A 68 -10.07 -6.04 -4.11
N VAL A 69 -10.94 -6.60 -3.26
CA VAL A 69 -12.25 -7.12 -3.67
C VAL A 69 -13.04 -6.04 -4.44
N VAL A 70 -13.23 -4.86 -3.83
CA VAL A 70 -13.95 -3.73 -4.45
C VAL A 70 -13.28 -3.29 -5.75
N PHE A 71 -11.95 -3.25 -5.78
CA PHE A 71 -11.20 -2.88 -6.98
C PHE A 71 -11.42 -3.87 -8.13
N HIS A 72 -11.33 -5.18 -7.87
CA HIS A 72 -11.53 -6.21 -8.89
C HIS A 72 -12.98 -6.29 -9.36
N SER A 73 -13.97 -6.18 -8.46
CA SER A 73 -15.39 -6.12 -8.82
C SER A 73 -15.71 -4.94 -9.73
N SER A 74 -15.12 -3.77 -9.47
CA SER A 74 -15.45 -2.53 -10.18
C SER A 74 -14.76 -2.38 -11.54
N LYS A 75 -13.81 -3.25 -11.91
CA LYS A 75 -13.06 -3.13 -13.18
C LYS A 75 -13.94 -2.97 -14.42
N GLN A 76 -15.06 -3.67 -14.47
CA GLN A 76 -15.99 -3.62 -15.61
C GLN A 76 -16.68 -2.25 -15.72
N ASP A 77 -17.01 -1.63 -14.60
CA ASP A 77 -17.70 -0.33 -14.54
C ASP A 77 -16.86 0.81 -15.11
N PHE A 78 -15.53 0.69 -15.03
CA PHE A 78 -14.60 1.69 -15.53
C PHE A 78 -14.15 1.47 -16.98
N GLY A 79 -14.67 0.45 -17.67
CA GLY A 79 -14.46 0.27 -19.12
C GLY A 79 -13.00 0.18 -19.54
N GLY A 80 -12.12 -0.32 -18.67
CA GLY A 80 -10.68 -0.39 -18.92
C GLY A 80 -9.95 0.95 -18.81
N ASP A 81 -10.50 1.94 -18.10
CA ASP A 81 -9.81 3.18 -17.73
C ASP A 81 -9.03 2.99 -16.41
N PRO A 82 -7.72 2.69 -16.46
CA PRO A 82 -6.95 2.39 -15.26
C PRO A 82 -6.73 3.64 -14.39
N VAL A 83 -6.78 4.85 -14.96
CA VAL A 83 -6.58 6.10 -14.19
C VAL A 83 -7.83 6.38 -13.35
N ARG A 84 -9.03 6.30 -13.96
CA ARG A 84 -10.28 6.47 -13.23
C ARG A 84 -10.50 5.40 -12.17
N LEU A 85 -10.16 4.15 -12.48
CA LEU A 85 -10.22 3.04 -11.53
C LEU A 85 -9.23 3.24 -10.37
N THR A 86 -8.01 3.69 -10.62
CA THR A 86 -7.04 4.00 -9.55
C THR A 86 -7.51 5.19 -8.71
N ARG A 87 -8.12 6.20 -9.34
CA ARG A 87 -8.71 7.36 -8.63
C ARG A 87 -9.88 6.96 -7.74
N SER A 88 -10.76 6.06 -8.18
CA SER A 88 -11.87 5.59 -7.35
C SER A 88 -11.39 4.80 -6.15
N LEU A 89 -10.33 3.99 -6.29
CA LEU A 89 -9.66 3.33 -5.17
C LEU A 89 -9.15 4.34 -4.14
N PHE A 90 -8.52 5.44 -4.58
CA PHE A 90 -8.05 6.49 -3.67
C PHE A 90 -9.21 7.16 -2.93
N GLN A 91 -10.29 7.49 -3.65
CA GLN A 91 -11.50 8.09 -3.08
C GLN A 91 -12.22 7.17 -2.10
N MET A 92 -12.11 5.85 -2.25
CA MET A 92 -12.65 4.88 -1.30
C MET A 92 -11.77 4.71 -0.05
N LEU A 93 -10.45 4.66 -0.22
CA LEU A 93 -9.51 4.46 0.90
C LEU A 93 -9.44 5.67 1.84
N VAL A 94 -9.53 6.90 1.31
CA VAL A 94 -9.40 8.12 2.12
C VAL A 94 -10.43 8.17 3.26
N PRO A 95 -11.76 8.09 3.01
CA PRO A 95 -12.76 8.12 4.07
C PRO A 95 -12.66 6.94 5.05
N LEU A 96 -12.30 5.74 4.55
CA LEU A 96 -12.13 4.54 5.39
C LEU A 96 -10.95 4.66 6.36
N SER A 97 -10.04 5.60 6.11
CA SER A 97 -8.87 5.86 6.94
C SER A 97 -9.06 7.06 7.90
N ASP A 98 -10.25 7.65 8.00
CA ASP A 98 -10.46 8.88 8.77
C ASP A 98 -10.27 8.73 10.29
N SER A 99 -10.45 7.53 10.84
CA SER A 99 -10.13 7.24 12.25
C SER A 99 -8.66 6.87 12.46
N PHE A 100 -7.90 6.64 11.39
CA PHE A 100 -6.56 6.07 11.49
C PHE A 100 -5.53 7.13 11.84
N SER A 101 -4.46 6.65 12.46
CA SER A 101 -3.26 7.44 12.67
C SER A 101 -2.59 7.84 11.34
N GLY A 102 -1.74 8.86 11.39
CA GLY A 102 -1.07 9.38 10.19
C GLY A 102 -0.28 8.31 9.44
N ALA A 103 0.51 7.49 10.14
CA ALA A 103 1.27 6.43 9.51
C ALA A 103 0.35 5.36 8.91
N LYS A 104 -0.72 4.97 9.62
CA LYS A 104 -1.66 3.96 9.14
C LYS A 104 -2.47 4.44 7.92
N ARG A 105 -2.85 5.72 7.88
CA ARG A 105 -3.44 6.37 6.69
C ARG A 105 -2.52 6.26 5.48
N VAL A 106 -1.22 6.54 5.65
CA VAL A 106 -0.24 6.43 4.58
C VAL A 106 -0.05 4.98 4.14
N ALA A 107 0.14 4.04 5.09
CA ALA A 107 0.31 2.61 4.80
C ALA A 107 -0.90 2.00 4.04
N THR A 108 -2.10 2.52 4.29
CA THR A 108 -3.34 2.13 3.59
C THR A 108 -3.25 2.32 2.08
N LEU A 109 -2.42 3.26 1.59
CA LEU A 109 -2.30 3.58 0.18
C LEU A 109 -1.38 2.64 -0.61
N SER A 110 -0.80 1.60 0.00
CA SER A 110 0.10 0.70 -0.74
C SER A 110 -0.50 0.09 -2.02
N PRO A 111 -1.79 -0.31 -2.06
CA PRO A 111 -2.38 -0.78 -3.30
C PRO A 111 -2.48 0.27 -4.41
N LEU A 112 -2.56 1.55 -4.04
CA LEU A 112 -2.51 2.64 -5.01
C LEU A 112 -1.12 2.76 -5.61
N VAL A 113 -0.06 2.59 -4.81
CA VAL A 113 1.32 2.61 -5.32
C VAL A 113 1.54 1.54 -6.38
N TYR A 114 1.03 0.32 -6.15
CA TYR A 114 1.05 -0.75 -7.16
C TYR A 114 0.39 -0.31 -8.46
N ASN A 115 -0.85 0.19 -8.40
CA ASN A 115 -1.59 0.62 -9.59
C ASN A 115 -0.94 1.82 -10.30
N LEU A 116 -0.45 2.81 -9.54
CA LEU A 116 0.29 3.94 -10.06
C LEU A 116 1.56 3.49 -10.78
N SER A 117 2.30 2.51 -10.23
CA SER A 117 3.51 2.00 -10.89
C SER A 117 3.23 1.45 -12.28
N ARG A 118 2.07 0.80 -12.48
CA ARG A 118 1.62 0.29 -13.78
C ARG A 118 1.22 1.43 -14.72
N LEU A 119 0.54 2.45 -14.20
CA LEU A 119 0.21 3.66 -14.97
C LEU A 119 1.48 4.35 -15.49
N VAL A 120 2.47 4.54 -14.61
CA VAL A 120 3.78 5.14 -14.97
C VAL A 120 4.50 4.30 -16.02
N LYS A 121 4.57 2.97 -15.84
CA LYS A 121 5.18 2.05 -16.82
C LYS A 121 4.49 2.09 -18.18
N SER A 122 3.17 2.22 -18.22
CA SER A 122 2.41 2.25 -19.48
C SER A 122 2.67 3.51 -20.31
N ARG A 123 3.13 4.60 -19.66
CA ARG A 123 3.27 5.97 -20.20
C ARG A 123 2.00 6.57 -20.82
N ARG A 124 0.87 5.85 -20.84
CA ARG A 124 -0.42 6.33 -21.36
C ARG A 124 -1.07 7.22 -20.32
N ARG A 125 -1.70 8.32 -20.77
CA ARG A 125 -2.42 9.28 -19.91
C ARG A 125 -1.55 9.83 -18.77
N ARG A 126 -0.29 10.10 -19.09
CA ARG A 126 0.74 10.58 -18.17
C ARG A 126 0.30 11.80 -17.35
N GLU A 127 -0.32 12.78 -17.99
CA GLU A 127 -0.78 14.01 -17.34
C GLU A 127 -1.85 13.72 -16.28
N GLU A 128 -2.86 12.91 -16.62
CA GLU A 128 -3.90 12.51 -15.67
C GLU A 128 -3.34 11.66 -14.51
N ALA A 129 -2.34 10.81 -14.80
CA ALA A 129 -1.64 10.02 -13.79
C ALA A 129 -0.79 10.91 -12.87
N LEU A 130 -0.14 11.95 -13.41
CA LEU A 130 0.62 12.93 -12.64
C LEU A 130 -0.29 13.78 -11.75
N GLU A 131 -1.44 14.23 -12.26
CA GLU A 131 -2.45 14.96 -11.48
C GLU A 131 -2.97 14.12 -10.30
N LEU A 132 -3.30 12.84 -10.57
CA LEU A 132 -3.72 11.91 -9.53
C LEU A 132 -2.61 11.71 -8.49
N LEU A 133 -1.37 11.53 -8.94
CA LEU A 133 -0.21 11.35 -8.08
C LEU A 133 0.05 12.58 -7.21
N ASP A 134 -0.08 13.79 -7.75
CA ASP A 134 0.08 15.04 -6.99
C ASP A 134 -0.97 15.15 -5.88
N GLY A 135 -2.23 14.78 -6.16
CA GLY A 135 -3.28 14.68 -5.13
C GLY A 135 -2.93 13.70 -4.02
N ILE A 136 -2.37 12.54 -4.36
CA ILE A 136 -1.96 11.51 -3.40
C ILE A 136 -0.74 11.96 -2.59
N VAL A 137 0.25 12.57 -3.23
CA VAL A 137 1.45 13.12 -2.55
C VAL A 137 1.02 14.20 -1.55
N ASN A 138 0.12 15.10 -1.93
CA ASN A 138 -0.41 16.13 -1.03
C ASN A 138 -1.11 15.51 0.19
N PHE A 139 -1.92 14.46 -0.02
CA PHE A 139 -2.53 13.70 1.08
C PHE A 139 -1.45 13.12 2.00
N VAL A 140 -0.46 12.42 1.45
CA VAL A 140 0.61 11.79 2.23
C VAL A 140 1.41 12.83 3.01
N SER A 141 1.79 13.95 2.38
CA SER A 141 2.52 15.04 3.05
C SER A 141 1.75 15.63 4.24
N ALA A 142 0.42 15.69 4.18
CA ALA A 142 -0.41 16.17 5.29
C ALA A 142 -0.40 15.23 6.51
N TYR A 143 -0.21 13.92 6.31
CA TYR A 143 -0.26 12.90 7.38
C TYR A 143 1.11 12.34 7.77
N CYS A 144 2.14 12.58 6.96
CA CYS A 144 3.50 12.16 7.25
C CYS A 144 4.12 12.93 8.42
N GLY A 145 3.63 14.11 8.82
CA GLY A 145 4.32 15.05 9.73
C GLY A 145 3.99 15.00 11.23
N GLY A 146 3.20 14.03 11.69
CA GLY A 146 2.82 13.93 13.10
C GLY A 146 3.79 13.08 13.91
N GLY A 147 4.73 13.69 14.63
CA GLY A 147 5.61 13.04 15.61
C GLY A 147 4.88 12.54 16.87
N GLY A 148 3.78 11.80 16.70
CA GLY A 148 3.16 11.02 17.77
C GLY A 148 3.88 9.68 17.93
N GLU A 149 3.60 8.96 19.03
CA GLU A 149 4.07 7.59 19.36
C GLU A 149 3.70 6.51 18.31
N ASP A 150 3.27 6.92 17.12
CA ASP A 150 2.77 6.13 16.00
C ASP A 150 3.85 5.28 15.32
N GLY A 151 5.12 5.66 15.46
CA GLY A 151 6.26 4.84 15.01
C GLY A 151 6.40 3.52 15.76
N LEU A 152 5.66 3.35 16.88
CA LEU A 152 5.57 2.14 17.68
C LEU A 152 4.24 1.39 17.47
N LEU A 153 3.39 1.81 16.53
CA LEU A 153 2.13 1.13 16.25
C LEU A 153 2.37 -0.34 15.90
N MET A 154 1.58 -1.17 16.59
CA MET A 154 1.67 -2.62 16.68
C MET A 154 1.93 -3.30 15.34
N VAL A 155 2.79 -4.30 15.43
CA VAL A 155 2.99 -5.39 14.47
C VAL A 155 1.65 -5.89 13.96
N THR A 156 1.53 -6.01 12.64
CA THR A 156 0.25 -6.31 12.02
C THR A 156 -0.20 -7.76 12.22
N GLY A 157 0.65 -8.67 12.72
CA GLY A 157 0.28 -10.05 13.10
C GLY A 157 -0.10 -10.95 11.91
N PHE A 158 -0.03 -10.38 10.70
CA PHE A 158 -0.37 -10.98 9.43
C PHE A 158 0.77 -10.74 8.44
N SER A 159 0.90 -11.64 7.46
CA SER A 159 1.80 -11.44 6.33
C SER A 159 1.06 -10.74 5.20
N PHE A 160 1.64 -9.66 4.67
CA PHE A 160 1.12 -9.00 3.47
C PHE A 160 1.45 -9.77 2.18
N ALA A 161 2.31 -10.81 2.24
CA ALA A 161 2.70 -11.57 1.06
C ALA A 161 1.49 -12.25 0.41
N ASP A 162 0.62 -12.90 1.18
CA ASP A 162 -0.58 -13.54 0.63
C ASP A 162 -1.57 -12.53 0.05
N LEU A 163 -1.68 -11.34 0.66
CA LEU A 163 -2.54 -10.28 0.16
C LEU A 163 -2.03 -9.67 -1.14
N SER A 164 -0.70 -9.61 -1.34
CA SER A 164 -0.13 -9.13 -2.61
C SER A 164 -0.62 -9.95 -3.80
N ARG A 165 -0.86 -11.26 -3.61
CA ARG A 165 -1.37 -12.19 -4.63
C ARG A 165 -2.77 -11.82 -5.09
N VAL A 166 -3.59 -11.30 -4.18
CA VAL A 166 -4.96 -10.84 -4.49
C VAL A 166 -4.90 -9.67 -5.45
N TRP A 167 -3.94 -8.75 -5.27
CA TRP A 167 -3.76 -7.57 -6.12
C TRP A 167 -3.17 -7.87 -7.49
N VAL A 168 -2.26 -8.85 -7.58
CA VAL A 168 -1.61 -9.24 -8.84
C VAL A 168 -2.31 -10.41 -9.52
N VAL A 169 -3.55 -10.74 -9.14
CA VAL A 169 -4.25 -11.95 -9.59
C VAL A 169 -4.48 -12.04 -11.11
N ASP A 170 -4.47 -10.90 -11.82
CA ASP A 170 -4.58 -10.86 -13.28
C ASP A 170 -3.24 -11.02 -14.01
N GLU A 171 -2.11 -11.04 -13.28
CA GLU A 171 -0.79 -11.22 -13.88
C GLU A 171 -0.57 -12.72 -14.13
N GLU A 172 -0.68 -13.13 -15.40
CA GLU A 172 -0.65 -14.56 -15.81
C GLU A 172 0.69 -15.26 -15.51
N GLU A 173 1.79 -14.50 -15.42
CA GLU A 173 3.16 -15.00 -15.20
C GLU A 173 3.60 -14.97 -13.73
N ALA A 174 2.68 -14.67 -12.80
CA ALA A 174 3.01 -14.51 -11.40
C ALA A 174 3.30 -15.86 -10.70
N GLU A 175 4.57 -16.21 -10.52
CA GLU A 175 4.96 -17.22 -9.54
C GLU A 175 4.61 -16.74 -8.11
N GLU A 176 4.20 -17.66 -7.23
CA GLU A 176 3.77 -17.30 -5.86
C GLU A 176 4.85 -16.56 -5.06
N SER A 177 6.13 -16.81 -5.35
CA SER A 177 7.27 -16.13 -4.71
C SER A 177 7.44 -14.67 -5.14
N ASP A 178 6.92 -14.31 -6.31
CA ASP A 178 7.26 -13.05 -6.99
C ASP A 178 6.13 -12.02 -6.84
N CYS A 179 4.96 -12.42 -6.33
CA CYS A 179 3.78 -11.55 -6.22
C CYS A 179 4.06 -10.26 -5.42
N LEU A 180 4.86 -10.35 -4.35
CA LEU A 180 5.20 -9.18 -3.54
C LEU A 180 6.19 -8.24 -4.27
N GLU A 181 7.06 -8.79 -5.11
CA GLU A 181 7.95 -8.01 -5.98
C GLU A 181 7.17 -7.30 -7.09
N MET A 182 6.21 -7.99 -7.72
CA MET A 182 5.29 -7.35 -8.68
C MET A 182 4.45 -6.25 -8.03
N PHE A 183 3.97 -6.48 -6.81
CA PHE A 183 3.18 -5.51 -6.06
C PHE A 183 4.01 -4.29 -5.61
N MET A 184 5.29 -4.48 -5.28
CA MET A 184 6.20 -3.44 -4.78
C MET A 184 7.51 -3.37 -5.58
N PRO A 185 7.47 -2.96 -6.86
CA PRO A 185 8.59 -3.11 -7.78
C PRO A 185 9.82 -2.23 -7.45
N PHE A 186 9.67 -1.19 -6.63
CA PHE A 186 10.77 -0.28 -6.27
C PHE A 186 11.30 -0.52 -4.85
N VAL A 187 10.89 -1.62 -4.21
CA VAL A 187 11.26 -1.95 -2.83
C VAL A 187 12.34 -3.00 -2.84
N SER A 188 13.42 -2.76 -2.09
CA SER A 188 14.52 -3.72 -1.96
C SER A 188 14.05 -5.07 -1.40
N GLU A 189 14.73 -6.15 -1.77
CA GLU A 189 14.42 -7.51 -1.29
C GLU A 189 14.38 -7.60 0.24
N ARG A 190 15.27 -6.90 0.95
CA ARG A 190 15.29 -6.83 2.42
C ARG A 190 13.97 -6.30 2.97
N LEU A 191 13.50 -5.17 2.44
CA LEU A 191 12.24 -4.55 2.88
C LEU A 191 11.03 -5.39 2.46
N ARG A 192 11.07 -6.04 1.29
CA ARG A 192 10.02 -7.00 0.89
C ARG A 192 9.94 -8.19 1.84
N ARG A 193 11.08 -8.74 2.29
CA ARG A 193 11.09 -9.79 3.32
C ARG A 193 10.48 -9.34 4.64
N GLU A 194 10.69 -8.08 5.02
CA GLU A 194 10.07 -7.50 6.20
C GLU A 194 8.55 -7.36 6.04
N VAL A 195 8.06 -6.87 4.90
CA VAL A 195 6.63 -6.77 4.57
C VAL A 195 5.96 -8.16 4.50
N GLY A 196 6.68 -9.16 3.97
CA GLY A 196 6.22 -10.55 3.94
C GLY A 196 6.25 -11.25 5.30
N SER A 197 6.86 -10.65 6.32
CA SER A 197 6.87 -11.19 7.68
C SER A 197 5.62 -10.78 8.45
N GLU A 198 5.23 -11.57 9.45
CA GLU A 198 4.15 -11.20 10.37
C GLU A 198 4.56 -10.08 11.36
N SER A 199 5.78 -9.55 11.22
CA SER A 199 6.39 -8.53 12.09
C SER A 199 6.51 -7.15 11.44
N CYS A 200 6.02 -6.96 10.22
CA CYS A 200 6.07 -5.64 9.57
C CYS A 200 5.32 -4.61 10.43
N SER A 201 5.97 -3.48 10.71
CA SER A 201 5.31 -2.38 11.41
C SER A 201 4.54 -1.51 10.42
N VAL A 202 3.45 -0.90 10.89
CA VAL A 202 2.68 0.07 10.11
C VAL A 202 3.56 1.24 9.66
N GLY A 203 4.48 1.69 10.51
CA GLY A 203 5.44 2.74 10.19
C GLY A 203 6.42 2.37 9.08
N CYS A 204 6.92 1.12 9.06
CA CYS A 204 7.78 0.63 7.99
C CYS A 204 7.04 0.65 6.64
N LEU A 205 5.82 0.12 6.60
CA LEU A 205 4.99 0.11 5.41
C LEU A 205 4.61 1.53 4.95
N ALA A 206 4.29 2.44 5.87
CA ALA A 206 4.05 3.85 5.56
C ALA A 206 5.28 4.51 4.91
N GLY A 207 6.48 4.25 5.46
CA GLY A 207 7.75 4.72 4.91
C GLY A 207 8.00 4.17 3.49
N ILE A 208 7.70 2.90 3.26
CA ILE A 208 7.78 2.26 1.93
C ILE A 208 6.83 2.95 0.95
N VAL A 209 5.57 3.12 1.31
CA VAL A 209 4.54 3.76 0.45
C VAL A 209 4.97 5.17 0.06
N ALA A 210 5.32 5.97 1.04
CA ALA A 210 5.71 7.35 0.82
C ALA A 210 7.00 7.46 -0.01
N SER A 211 8.00 6.60 0.23
CA SER A 211 9.22 6.55 -0.59
C SER A 211 8.93 6.16 -2.04
N GLN A 212 8.05 5.19 -2.28
CA GLN A 212 7.69 4.79 -3.64
C GLN A 212 6.90 5.87 -4.39
N LEU A 213 5.99 6.59 -3.72
CA LEU A 213 5.26 7.71 -4.34
C LEU A 213 6.20 8.82 -4.81
N ILE A 214 7.24 9.11 -4.03
CA ILE A 214 8.29 10.04 -4.42
C ILE A 214 9.01 9.55 -5.68
N LEU A 215 9.46 8.29 -5.69
CA LEU A 215 10.15 7.72 -6.86
C LEU A 215 9.26 7.74 -8.11
N LEU A 216 7.98 7.40 -7.98
CA LEU A 216 7.01 7.48 -9.07
C LEU A 216 6.84 8.92 -9.58
N SER A 217 6.78 9.89 -8.66
CA SER A 217 6.64 11.31 -9.01
C SER A 217 7.88 11.80 -9.75
N LEU A 218 9.07 11.38 -9.30
CA LEU A 218 10.31 11.62 -10.01
C LEU A 218 10.28 10.99 -11.40
N CYS A 219 9.94 9.70 -11.55
CA CYS A 219 9.85 9.04 -12.85
C CYS A 219 8.98 9.82 -13.85
N LEU A 220 7.80 10.26 -13.41
CA LEU A 220 6.87 11.04 -14.23
C LEU A 220 7.30 12.49 -14.48
N ARG A 221 8.25 13.05 -13.73
CA ARG A 221 8.74 14.42 -13.94
C ARG A 221 10.07 14.46 -14.71
N PHE A 222 10.95 13.47 -14.52
CA PHE A 222 12.23 13.35 -15.22
C PHE A 222 12.08 13.18 -16.74
N ASP A 223 11.03 12.48 -17.17
CA ASP A 223 10.80 12.18 -18.59
C ASP A 223 10.12 13.37 -19.34
N SER A 224 10.00 14.54 -18.69
CA SER A 224 9.66 15.82 -19.31
C SER A 224 10.90 16.71 -19.41
N ALA A 225 11.26 17.12 -20.63
CA ALA A 225 12.43 17.96 -20.88
C ALA A 225 12.35 19.35 -20.21
N GLU A 226 11.13 19.87 -20.00
CA GLU A 226 10.88 21.18 -19.40
C GLU A 226 11.06 21.17 -17.87
N LEU A 227 10.62 20.09 -17.20
CA LEU A 227 10.66 19.98 -15.74
C LEU A 227 12.06 19.69 -15.18
N ARG A 228 13.05 19.35 -16.02
CA ARG A 228 14.40 18.98 -15.60
C ARG A 228 15.15 20.12 -14.89
N LYS A 229 14.82 21.38 -15.18
CA LYS A 229 15.42 22.57 -14.53
C LYS A 229 14.85 22.84 -13.14
N ASP A 230 13.56 22.61 -12.93
CA ASP A 230 12.88 22.78 -11.64
C ASP A 230 12.97 21.53 -10.76
N LEU A 231 13.50 20.44 -11.32
CA LEU A 231 13.56 19.14 -10.69
C LEU A 231 14.44 19.10 -9.45
N ARG A 232 15.55 19.84 -9.42
CA ARG A 232 16.42 19.89 -8.24
C ARG A 232 15.68 20.50 -7.06
N GLU A 233 14.97 21.60 -7.29
CA GLU A 233 14.15 22.25 -6.25
C GLU A 233 12.96 21.35 -5.89
N SER A 234 12.29 20.73 -6.87
CA SER A 234 11.16 19.82 -6.62
C SER A 234 11.57 18.56 -5.85
N VAL A 235 12.71 17.96 -6.19
CA VAL A 235 13.34 16.83 -5.45
C VAL A 235 13.71 17.28 -4.05
N LEU A 236 14.33 18.46 -3.89
CA LEU A 236 14.70 18.98 -2.57
C LEU A 236 13.46 19.25 -1.72
N GLN A 237 12.43 19.91 -2.24
CA GLN A 237 11.17 20.16 -1.52
C GLN A 237 10.46 18.85 -1.15
N MET A 238 10.49 17.86 -2.03
CA MET A 238 9.95 16.52 -1.78
C MET A 238 10.81 15.73 -0.78
N ILE A 239 12.13 15.92 -0.74
CA ILE A 239 12.97 15.30 0.28
C ILE A 239 12.78 16.01 1.62
N TYR A 240 12.78 17.35 1.65
CA TYR A 240 12.59 18.16 2.86
C TYR A 240 11.20 17.96 3.48
N GLY A 241 10.15 17.97 2.66
CA GLY A 241 8.78 17.75 3.10
C GLY A 241 8.53 16.36 3.69
N PHE A 242 9.42 15.40 3.45
CA PHE A 242 9.30 14.03 3.99
C PHE A 242 10.36 13.72 5.07
N GLN A 243 11.56 14.32 4.99
CA GLN A 243 12.63 14.21 5.99
C GLN A 243 12.23 14.79 7.36
N HIS A 244 11.46 15.88 7.37
CA HIS A 244 10.95 16.46 8.61
C HIS A 244 9.76 15.70 9.20
N SER A 245 9.24 14.74 8.44
CA SER A 245 7.93 14.15 8.69
C SER A 245 8.06 12.68 9.11
N CYS A 246 8.92 11.89 8.49
CA CYS A 246 9.03 10.47 8.78
C CYS A 246 10.41 10.07 9.30
N TYR A 247 10.47 9.59 10.55
CA TYR A 247 11.69 9.07 11.17
C TYR A 247 12.26 7.83 10.43
N PHE A 248 11.42 7.13 9.67
CA PHE A 248 11.75 5.91 8.93
C PHE A 248 12.24 6.14 7.50
N PHE A 249 12.28 7.39 7.05
CA PHE A 249 12.53 7.73 5.64
C PHE A 249 14.00 7.63 5.22
N GLY A 250 14.93 7.83 6.16
CA GLY A 250 16.36 7.94 5.85
C GLY A 250 16.90 6.71 5.14
N GLU A 251 16.79 5.53 5.75
CA GLU A 251 17.38 4.32 5.17
C GLU A 251 16.63 3.81 3.93
N SER A 252 15.29 3.78 3.97
CA SER A 252 14.48 3.27 2.86
C SER A 252 14.58 4.16 1.60
N LEU A 253 14.50 5.48 1.76
CA LEU A 253 14.62 6.40 0.62
C LEU A 253 16.06 6.41 0.08
N ILE A 254 17.09 6.39 0.94
CA ILE A 254 18.48 6.32 0.49
C ILE A 254 18.73 5.00 -0.24
N LEU A 255 18.28 3.85 0.27
CA LEU A 255 18.47 2.56 -0.39
C LEU A 255 17.73 2.50 -1.73
N SER A 256 16.50 3.01 -1.80
CA SER A 256 15.72 3.00 -3.03
C SER A 256 16.18 4.06 -4.05
N LEU A 257 16.64 5.24 -3.61
CA LEU A 257 17.30 6.22 -4.48
C LEU A 257 18.67 5.75 -4.93
N SER A 258 19.43 5.05 -4.08
CA SER A 258 20.69 4.39 -4.46
C SER A 258 20.41 3.33 -5.53
N TYR A 259 19.38 2.51 -5.32
CA TYR A 259 18.96 1.52 -6.30
C TYR A 259 18.52 2.19 -7.61
N PHE A 260 17.74 3.28 -7.56
CA PHE A 260 17.32 4.03 -8.73
C PHE A 260 18.48 4.74 -9.46
N ALA A 261 19.48 5.24 -8.71
CA ALA A 261 20.66 5.89 -9.28
C ALA A 261 21.70 4.90 -9.83
N PHE A 262 21.86 3.73 -9.20
CA PHE A 262 22.78 2.67 -9.64
C PHE A 262 22.19 1.78 -10.73
N TYR A 263 20.91 1.44 -10.62
CA TYR A 263 20.14 0.66 -11.60
C TYR A 263 19.21 1.56 -12.41
N GLY A 264 19.64 2.79 -12.70
CA GLY A 264 19.03 3.71 -13.66
C GLY A 264 19.08 3.16 -15.09
N VAL A 265 18.57 1.95 -15.26
CA VAL A 265 18.35 1.25 -16.50
C VAL A 265 16.95 1.63 -16.91
N PHE A 266 16.89 2.54 -17.90
CA PHE A 266 15.90 2.53 -18.96
C PHE A 266 14.58 1.82 -18.61
N LEU A 267 13.67 2.56 -17.99
CA LEU A 267 12.25 2.43 -18.34
C LEU A 267 12.02 3.08 -19.70
#